data_AF-A0A1F7JAR4-F1
#
_entry.id   AF-A0A1F7JAR4-F1
#
_cell.length_a   1.000
_cell.length_b   1.000
_cell.length_c   1.000
_cell.angle_alpha   90.00
_cell.angle_beta   90.00
_cell.angle_gamma   90.00
#
_symmetry.space_group_name_H-M   'P 1'
#
loop_
_entity.id
_entity.type
_entity.pdbx_description
1 polymer ?
#
loop_
_entity_poly.entity_id
_entity_poly.type
_entity_poly.pdbx_seq_one_letter_code
_entity_poly.pdbx_strand_id
1 'polypeptide(L)'
;MYNKKILIIVGVVGVVLVSLLVILMLLNQQGTQGGNSFDQNVIPTLSQTTGTNEGLTPPTDGDVPINREAFKEIVTDYRTTRPDFFLKVYVPFQNNDFAVTSMFKESGGKAYFEFVVKSKSGSVVAARESFIQWAENLGLTSDQISSLKITYE
;
A
#
# COMPACT_ATOMS: atom_id res chain seq x y z
N MET A 1 6.21 19.64 -59.10
CA MET A 1 6.14 20.14 -57.70
C MET A 1 5.67 19.11 -56.66
N TYR A 2 5.01 18.02 -57.05
CA TYR A 2 4.47 17.02 -56.12
C TYR A 2 5.55 16.20 -55.38
N ASN A 3 6.64 15.85 -56.06
CA ASN A 3 7.67 14.96 -55.52
C ASN A 3 8.50 15.57 -54.37
N LYS A 4 8.59 16.91 -54.27
CA LYS A 4 9.28 17.58 -53.16
C LYS A 4 8.49 17.52 -51.85
N LYS A 5 7.15 17.52 -51.90
CA LYS A 5 6.29 17.47 -50.71
C LYS A 5 6.30 16.10 -50.04
N ILE A 6 6.32 15.03 -50.84
CA ILE A 6 6.41 13.64 -50.35
C ILE A 6 7.73 13.40 -49.62
N LEU A 7 8.84 13.93 -50.15
CA LEU A 7 10.17 13.78 -49.54
C LEU A 7 10.27 14.47 -48.18
N ILE A 8 9.59 15.61 -47.99
CA ILE A 8 9.55 16.34 -46.70
C ILE A 8 8.71 15.57 -45.68
N ILE A 9 7.55 15.03 -46.07
CA ILE A 9 6.66 14.27 -45.17
C ILE A 9 7.36 13.01 -44.66
N VAL A 10 8.05 12.27 -45.55
CA VAL A 10 8.81 11.07 -45.16
C VAL A 10 9.95 11.43 -44.20
N GLY A 11 10.62 12.57 -44.41
CA GLY A 11 11.65 13.08 -43.50
C GLY A 11 11.10 13.40 -42.10
N VAL A 12 9.97 14.10 -42.02
CA VAL A 12 9.34 14.47 -40.73
C VAL A 12 8.85 13.23 -39.99
N VAL A 13 8.21 12.27 -40.68
CA VAL A 13 7.76 11.01 -40.07
C VAL A 13 8.95 10.19 -39.55
N GLY A 14 10.06 10.16 -40.30
CA GLY A 14 11.29 9.51 -39.86
C GLY A 14 11.86 10.13 -38.59
N VAL A 15 11.93 11.46 -38.50
CA VAL A 15 12.44 12.16 -37.31
C VAL A 15 11.55 11.93 -36.08
N VAL A 16 10.22 11.90 -36.26
CA VAL A 16 9.28 11.62 -35.16
C VAL A 16 9.45 10.19 -34.64
N LEU A 17 9.60 9.20 -35.53
CA LEU A 17 9.81 7.80 -35.14
C LEU A 17 11.13 7.59 -34.40
N VAL A 18 12.22 8.21 -34.87
CA VAL A 18 13.53 8.15 -34.19
C VAL A 18 13.46 8.81 -32.82
N SER A 19 12.77 9.95 -32.70
CA SER A 19 12.59 10.63 -31.41
C SER A 19 11.80 9.78 -30.41
N LEU A 20 10.76 9.07 -30.88
CA LEU A 20 9.97 8.14 -30.07
C LEU A 20 10.79 6.95 -29.55
N LEU A 21 11.68 6.39 -30.39
CA LEU A 21 12.58 5.32 -29.99
C LEU A 21 13.61 5.77 -28.94
N VAL A 22 14.14 6.98 -29.07
CA VAL A 22 15.07 7.55 -28.07
C VAL A 22 14.37 7.76 -26.72
N ILE A 23 13.12 8.25 -26.72
CA ILE A 23 12.32 8.42 -25.50
C ILE A 23 12.05 7.06 -24.84
N LEU A 24 11.69 6.04 -25.61
CA LEU A 24 11.48 4.67 -25.10
C LEU A 24 12.76 4.08 -24.51
N MET A 25 13.92 4.31 -25.13
CA MET A 25 15.21 3.89 -24.57
C MET A 25 15.57 4.63 -23.27
N LEU A 26 15.28 5.92 -23.18
CA LEU A 26 15.51 6.71 -21.96
C LEU A 26 14.59 6.27 -20.81
N LEU A 27 13.33 5.92 -21.09
CA LEU A 27 12.41 5.35 -20.11
C LEU A 27 12.87 3.97 -19.61
N ASN A 28 13.47 3.16 -20.47
CA ASN A 28 14.03 1.85 -20.06
C ASN A 28 15.37 1.94 -19.32
N GLN A 29 16.11 3.06 -19.40
CA GLN A 29 17.39 3.23 -18.71
C GLN A 29 17.28 3.77 -17.28
N GLN A 30 16.09 4.15 -16.81
CA GLN A 30 15.89 4.51 -15.40
C GLN A 30 15.69 3.29 -14.47
N GLY A 31 15.61 2.09 -15.04
CA GLY A 31 15.76 0.85 -14.29
C GLY A 31 17.24 0.53 -14.13
N THR A 32 17.89 1.09 -13.09
CA THR A 32 18.96 0.49 -12.27
C THR A 32 19.79 1.61 -11.66
N GLN A 33 19.50 2.00 -10.41
CA GLN A 33 20.46 2.21 -9.31
C GLN A 33 19.77 2.91 -8.14
N GLY A 34 19.85 2.28 -6.98
CA GLY A 34 19.35 2.82 -5.72
C GLY A 34 18.91 1.74 -4.75
N GLY A 35 19.79 0.76 -4.51
CA GLY A 35 19.56 -0.27 -3.51
C GLY A 35 19.45 0.35 -2.12
N ASN A 36 18.29 0.15 -1.50
CA ASN A 36 18.19 -0.08 -0.07
C ASN A 36 17.32 -1.33 0.07
N SER A 37 18.00 -2.48 0.08
CA SER A 37 17.42 -3.75 0.46
C SER A 37 16.94 -3.63 1.91
N PHE A 38 15.65 -3.39 2.09
CA PHE A 38 15.00 -3.76 3.35
C PHE A 38 14.64 -5.23 3.23
N ASP A 39 15.31 -6.05 4.05
CA ASP A 39 15.10 -7.48 4.18
C ASP A 39 13.60 -7.85 4.15
N GLN A 40 13.18 -8.41 3.02
CA GLN A 40 11.94 -9.18 2.92
C GLN A 40 12.16 -10.52 3.61
N ASN A 41 11.99 -10.59 4.94
CA ASN A 41 11.35 -11.75 5.59
C ASN A 41 11.11 -11.53 7.11
N VAL A 42 10.37 -10.49 7.50
CA VAL A 42 9.91 -10.41 8.90
C VAL A 42 8.39 -10.57 8.93
N ILE A 43 7.96 -11.81 9.15
CA ILE A 43 6.67 -12.07 9.79
C ILE A 43 6.72 -11.29 11.11
N PRO A 44 5.80 -10.34 11.40
CA PRO A 44 5.84 -9.61 12.65
C PRO A 44 5.69 -10.61 13.80
N THR A 45 6.80 -10.85 14.51
CA THR A 45 6.75 -11.53 15.79
C THR A 45 6.08 -10.55 16.74
N LEU A 46 4.88 -10.89 17.21
CA LEU A 46 4.18 -10.14 18.24
C LEU A 46 5.12 -10.05 19.46
N SER A 47 5.82 -8.93 19.60
CA SER A 47 6.56 -8.66 20.83
C SER A 47 5.53 -8.33 21.89
N GLN A 48 5.22 -9.30 22.75
CA GLN A 48 4.42 -9.06 23.95
C GLN A 48 5.11 -7.98 24.78
N THR A 49 4.49 -6.80 24.85
CA THR A 49 4.87 -5.77 25.81
C THR A 49 4.69 -6.34 27.22
N THR A 50 5.80 -6.61 27.89
CA THR A 50 5.84 -7.00 29.30
C THR A 50 5.45 -5.79 30.14
N GLY A 51 4.15 -5.63 30.37
CA GLY A 51 3.65 -4.74 31.41
C GLY A 51 3.88 -5.38 32.77
N THR A 52 4.81 -4.83 33.55
CA THR A 52 4.88 -5.06 34.99
C THR A 52 3.55 -4.64 35.62
N ASN A 53 2.79 -5.60 36.17
CA ASN A 53 2.42 -5.59 37.58
C ASN A 53 1.59 -6.83 37.98
N GLU A 54 2.13 -7.51 38.99
CA GLU A 54 1.47 -8.25 40.07
C GLU A 54 0.64 -9.52 39.77
N GLY A 55 1.24 -10.66 40.10
CA GLY A 55 0.51 -11.73 40.80
C GLY A 55 -0.28 -12.73 39.97
N LEU A 56 -0.12 -12.77 38.65
CA LEU A 56 -0.61 -13.88 37.84
C LEU A 56 0.58 -14.61 37.25
N THR A 57 0.84 -15.82 37.74
CA THR A 57 1.76 -16.75 37.08
C THR A 57 1.34 -16.84 35.61
N PRO A 58 2.25 -16.66 34.65
CA PRO A 58 1.93 -16.88 33.25
C PRO A 58 1.35 -18.29 33.13
N PRO A 59 0.24 -18.50 32.40
CA PRO A 59 -0.25 -19.84 32.16
C PRO A 59 0.91 -20.66 31.59
N THR A 60 1.22 -21.77 32.26
CA THR A 60 2.19 -22.75 31.79
C THR A 60 1.94 -22.99 30.32
N ASP A 61 3.02 -22.98 29.54
CA ASP A 61 3.09 -23.24 28.10
C ASP A 61 2.56 -24.66 27.80
N GLY A 62 1.26 -24.84 27.97
CA GLY A 62 0.50 -25.97 27.51
C GLY A 62 0.00 -25.57 26.14
N ASP A 63 0.27 -26.42 25.16
CA ASP A 63 -0.25 -26.33 23.80
C ASP A 63 -1.77 -26.13 23.83
N VAL A 64 -2.24 -24.89 23.97
CA VAL A 64 -3.59 -24.52 23.62
C VAL A 64 -3.61 -24.69 22.11
N PRO A 65 -4.31 -25.69 21.56
CA PRO A 65 -4.39 -25.82 20.12
C PRO A 65 -5.01 -24.52 19.65
N ILE A 66 -4.25 -23.69 18.93
CA ILE A 66 -4.84 -22.54 18.26
C ILE A 66 -5.86 -23.13 17.30
N ASN A 67 -7.13 -23.09 17.70
CA ASN A 67 -8.23 -23.52 16.86
C ASN A 67 -8.22 -22.59 15.66
N ARG A 68 -7.61 -23.03 14.56
CA ARG A 68 -7.41 -22.22 13.36
C ARG A 68 -8.73 -21.68 12.83
N GLU A 69 -9.83 -22.39 13.04
CA GLU A 69 -11.16 -21.93 12.62
C GLU A 69 -11.65 -20.78 13.52
N ALA A 70 -11.46 -20.87 14.84
CA ALA A 70 -11.77 -19.75 15.74
C ALA A 70 -10.88 -18.52 15.45
N PHE A 71 -9.62 -18.72 15.09
CA PHE A 71 -8.73 -17.63 14.69
C PHE A 71 -9.16 -16.99 13.36
N LYS A 72 -9.59 -17.78 12.38
CA LYS A 72 -10.16 -17.27 11.12
C LYS A 72 -11.44 -16.47 11.35
N GLU A 73 -12.29 -16.92 12.26
CA GLU A 73 -13.52 -16.21 12.63
C GLU A 73 -13.21 -14.86 13.26
N ILE A 74 -12.26 -14.80 14.20
CA ILE A 74 -11.78 -13.55 14.80
C ILE A 74 -11.21 -12.60 13.72
N VAL A 75 -10.32 -13.07 12.84
CA VAL A 75 -9.74 -12.22 11.79
C VAL A 75 -10.80 -11.71 10.80
N THR A 76 -11.81 -12.50 10.50
CA THR A 76 -12.92 -12.12 9.61
C THR A 76 -13.85 -11.11 10.29
N ASP A 77 -14.13 -11.30 11.57
CA ASP A 77 -14.94 -10.38 12.37
C ASP A 77 -14.28 -9.00 12.50
N TYR A 78 -12.98 -8.95 12.79
CA TYR A 78 -12.25 -7.69 12.87
C TYR A 78 -12.17 -6.94 11.54
N ARG A 79 -12.00 -7.64 10.41
CA ARG A 79 -12.07 -7.01 9.09
C ARG A 79 -13.42 -6.36 8.82
N THR A 80 -14.48 -6.98 9.32
CA THR A 80 -15.86 -6.55 9.11
C THR A 80 -16.26 -5.41 10.04
N THR A 81 -15.94 -5.52 11.32
CA THR A 81 -16.39 -4.58 12.36
C THR A 81 -15.42 -3.43 12.58
N ARG A 82 -14.13 -3.64 12.32
CA ARG A 82 -13.02 -2.70 12.57
C ARG A 82 -12.02 -2.68 11.40
N PRO A 83 -12.43 -2.25 10.19
CA PRO A 83 -11.56 -2.23 9.03
C PRO A 83 -10.32 -1.34 9.23
N ASP A 84 -10.40 -0.34 10.12
CA ASP A 84 -9.28 0.51 10.52
C ASP A 84 -8.20 -0.28 11.31
N PHE A 85 -8.61 -1.14 12.24
CA PHE A 85 -7.67 -2.00 12.97
C PHE A 85 -7.10 -3.09 12.08
N PHE A 86 -7.92 -3.65 11.18
CA PHE A 86 -7.45 -4.60 10.19
C PHE A 86 -6.36 -3.98 9.30
N LEU A 87 -6.63 -2.82 8.69
CA LEU A 87 -5.68 -2.17 7.78
C LEU A 87 -4.41 -1.74 8.50
N LYS A 88 -4.48 -1.35 9.79
CA LYS A 88 -3.32 -0.95 10.59
C LYS A 88 -2.24 -2.03 10.68
N VAL A 89 -2.59 -3.32 10.60
CA VAL A 89 -1.62 -4.43 10.62
C VAL A 89 -0.72 -4.42 9.37
N TYR A 90 -1.23 -3.87 8.26
CA TYR A 90 -0.53 -3.79 6.98
C TYR A 90 0.14 -2.43 6.74
N VAL A 91 0.09 -1.51 7.72
CA VAL A 91 0.61 -0.15 7.62
C VAL A 91 1.71 0.06 8.67
N PRO A 92 2.89 0.61 8.31
CA PRO A 92 3.19 1.34 7.07
C PRO A 92 3.40 0.45 5.84
N PHE A 93 3.04 0.98 4.66
CA PHE A 93 3.25 0.33 3.36
C PHE A 93 3.63 1.37 2.31
N GLN A 94 4.38 0.96 1.28
CA GLN A 94 4.65 1.80 0.12
C GLN A 94 4.86 0.99 -1.14
N ASN A 95 4.50 1.56 -2.28
CA ASN A 95 4.84 1.05 -3.61
C ASN A 95 5.39 2.20 -4.48
N ASN A 96 5.31 2.08 -5.80
CA ASN A 96 5.78 3.11 -6.73
C ASN A 96 4.83 4.32 -6.80
N ASP A 97 3.54 4.15 -6.48
CA ASP A 97 2.51 5.17 -6.66
C ASP A 97 2.24 5.96 -5.37
N PHE A 98 2.27 5.28 -4.22
CA PHE A 98 1.94 5.87 -2.93
C PHE A 98 2.78 5.30 -1.77
N ALA A 99 2.75 6.03 -0.65
CA ALA A 99 3.12 5.54 0.68
C ALA A 99 1.95 5.78 1.63
N VAL A 100 1.64 4.81 2.48
CA VAL A 100 0.59 4.93 3.50
C VAL A 100 1.18 4.78 4.90
N THR A 101 0.78 5.67 5.79
CA THR A 101 1.07 5.62 7.23
C THR A 101 -0.23 5.75 8.01
N SER A 102 -0.17 5.57 9.33
CA SER A 102 -1.33 5.69 10.20
C SER A 102 -1.00 6.35 11.52
N MET A 103 -2.00 6.97 12.13
CA MET A 103 -1.94 7.57 13.46
C MET A 103 -3.17 7.15 14.26
N PHE A 104 -2.95 6.77 15.51
CA PHE A 104 -4.04 6.51 16.45
C PHE A 104 -4.70 7.83 16.85
N LYS A 105 -6.04 7.84 16.86
CA LYS A 105 -6.86 8.98 17.25
C LYS A 105 -7.97 8.52 18.17
N GLU A 106 -8.39 9.42 19.05
CA GLU A 106 -9.58 9.26 19.86
C GLU A 106 -10.45 10.50 19.70
N SER A 107 -11.73 10.31 19.44
CA SER A 107 -12.71 11.39 19.37
C SER A 107 -14.07 10.90 19.81
N GLY A 108 -14.72 11.64 20.71
CA GLY A 108 -16.04 11.27 21.25
C GLY A 108 -16.08 9.90 21.92
N GLY A 109 -14.99 9.50 22.60
CA GLY A 109 -14.86 8.19 23.27
C GLY A 109 -14.69 7.00 22.32
N LYS A 110 -14.44 7.25 21.02
CA LYS A 110 -14.14 6.21 20.04
C LYS A 110 -12.69 6.32 19.59
N ALA A 111 -11.96 5.22 19.75
CA ALA A 111 -10.61 5.04 19.25
C ALA A 111 -10.63 4.55 17.79
N TYR A 112 -9.83 5.16 16.92
CA TYR A 112 -9.72 4.79 15.51
C TYR A 112 -8.31 5.06 14.96
N PHE A 113 -7.97 4.44 13.84
CA PHE A 113 -6.78 4.79 13.07
C PHE A 113 -7.13 5.70 11.89
N GLU A 114 -6.42 6.82 11.80
CA GLU A 114 -6.43 7.69 10.62
C GLU A 114 -5.25 7.35 9.73
N PHE A 115 -5.48 7.24 8.44
CA PHE A 115 -4.49 6.87 7.43
C PHE A 115 -4.12 8.07 6.59
N VAL A 116 -2.83 8.24 6.32
CA VAL A 116 -2.31 9.27 5.41
C VAL A 116 -1.69 8.58 4.21
N VAL A 117 -2.28 8.79 3.04
CA VAL A 117 -1.83 8.26 1.75
C VAL A 117 -1.14 9.37 0.98
N LYS A 118 0.19 9.27 0.89
CA LYS A 118 1.03 10.25 0.20
C LYS A 118 1.37 9.78 -1.20
N SER A 119 1.08 10.60 -2.19
CA SER A 119 1.45 10.38 -3.58
C SER A 119 2.97 10.46 -3.77
N LYS A 120 3.50 9.52 -4.55
CA LYS A 120 4.90 9.53 -4.99
C LYS A 120 5.07 10.09 -6.40
N SER A 121 4.00 10.06 -7.21
CA SER A 121 3.98 10.62 -8.56
C SER A 121 3.57 12.10 -8.61
N GLY A 122 3.11 12.65 -7.48
CA GLY A 122 2.50 13.98 -7.39
C GLY A 122 1.04 14.02 -7.84
N SER A 123 0.48 12.91 -8.31
CA SER A 123 -0.95 12.76 -8.59
C SER A 123 -1.67 12.14 -7.39
N VAL A 124 -2.48 12.96 -6.70
CA VAL A 124 -3.34 12.51 -5.60
C VAL A 124 -4.40 11.51 -6.09
N VAL A 125 -4.92 11.71 -7.30
CA VAL A 125 -5.92 10.81 -7.90
C VAL A 125 -5.32 9.43 -8.14
N ALA A 126 -4.13 9.35 -8.75
CA ALA A 126 -3.47 8.08 -9.01
C ALA A 126 -3.07 7.36 -7.71
N ALA A 127 -2.59 8.10 -6.70
CA ALA A 127 -2.29 7.54 -5.39
C ALA A 127 -3.53 6.96 -4.71
N ARG A 128 -4.68 7.65 -4.83
CA ARG A 128 -5.96 7.17 -4.31
C ARG A 128 -6.43 5.91 -5.01
N GLU A 129 -6.39 5.86 -6.34
CA GLU A 129 -6.79 4.68 -7.11
C GLU A 129 -5.90 3.47 -6.77
N SER A 130 -4.58 3.65 -6.74
CA SER A 130 -3.62 2.61 -6.37
C SER A 130 -3.82 2.14 -4.92
N PHE A 131 -4.10 3.05 -3.98
CA PHE A 131 -4.42 2.71 -2.60
C PHE A 131 -5.71 1.88 -2.49
N ILE A 132 -6.78 2.26 -3.19
CA ILE A 132 -8.05 1.53 -3.17
C ILE A 132 -7.83 0.09 -3.68
N GLN A 133 -7.18 -0.06 -4.83
CA GLN A 133 -6.86 -1.38 -5.38
C GLN A 133 -6.01 -2.22 -4.43
N TRP A 134 -5.02 -1.62 -3.77
CA TRP A 134 -4.21 -2.30 -2.76
C TRP A 134 -5.06 -2.76 -1.57
N ALA A 135 -5.93 -1.90 -1.04
CA ALA A 135 -6.81 -2.24 0.09
C ALA A 135 -7.85 -3.32 -0.28
N GLU A 136 -8.39 -3.29 -1.49
CA GLU A 136 -9.29 -4.32 -2.02
C GLU A 136 -8.58 -5.68 -2.16
N ASN A 137 -7.31 -5.68 -2.59
CA ASN A 137 -6.49 -6.89 -2.65
C ASN A 137 -6.19 -7.49 -1.27
N LEU A 138 -6.24 -6.70 -0.20
CA LEU A 138 -6.21 -7.19 1.19
C LEU A 138 -7.56 -7.78 1.65
N GLY A 139 -8.59 -7.68 0.80
CA GLY A 139 -9.92 -8.21 1.03
C GLY A 139 -10.86 -7.25 1.75
N LEU A 140 -10.59 -5.94 1.72
CA LEU A 140 -11.56 -4.92 2.13
C LEU A 140 -12.54 -4.63 0.99
N THR A 141 -13.80 -4.37 1.32
CA THR A 141 -14.79 -3.92 0.34
C THR A 141 -14.75 -2.41 0.14
N SER A 142 -15.31 -1.92 -0.97
CA SER A 142 -15.45 -0.49 -1.23
C SER A 142 -16.16 0.26 -0.08
N ASP A 143 -17.24 -0.32 0.46
CA ASP A 143 -17.96 0.25 1.60
C ASP A 143 -17.07 0.36 2.85
N GLN A 144 -16.28 -0.68 3.14
CA GLN A 144 -15.34 -0.66 4.27
C GLN A 144 -14.26 0.39 4.06
N ILE A 145 -13.67 0.48 2.88
CA ILE A 145 -12.64 1.50 2.55
C ILE A 145 -13.22 2.90 2.68
N SER A 146 -14.45 3.12 2.22
CA SER A 146 -15.14 4.42 2.33
C SER A 146 -15.40 4.86 3.78
N SER A 147 -15.52 3.90 4.70
CA SER A 147 -15.73 4.18 6.13
C SER A 147 -14.46 4.59 6.88
N LEU A 148 -13.28 4.34 6.30
CA LEU A 148 -11.98 4.67 6.90
C LEU A 148 -11.75 6.17 6.92
N LYS A 149 -10.99 6.63 7.93
CA LYS A 149 -10.48 8.01 7.97
C LYS A 149 -9.18 8.07 7.18
N ILE A 150 -9.26 8.55 5.94
CA ILE A 150 -8.13 8.63 5.03
C ILE A 150 -7.93 10.07 4.56
N THR A 151 -6.70 10.56 4.68
CA THR A 151 -6.24 11.82 4.12
C THR A 151 -5.31 11.51 2.95
N TYR A 152 -5.52 12.17 1.81
CA TYR A 152 -4.69 12.01 0.62
C TYR A 152 -3.86 13.27 0.39
N GLU A 153 -2.55 13.09 0.21
CA GLU A 153 -1.55 14.15 0.09
C GLU A 153 -0.64 13.98 -1.12
#